data_AF-A0AAV5VRN6-F1
#
_entry.id   AF-A0AAV5VRN6-F1
#
_cell.length_a   1.000
_cell.length_b   1.000
_cell.length_c   1.000
_cell.angle_alpha   90.00
_cell.angle_beta   90.00
_cell.angle_gamma   90.00
#
_symmetry.space_group_name_H-M   'P 1'
#
loop_
_entity.id
_entity.type
_entity.pdbx_description
1 polymer ?
#
loop_
_entity_poly.entity_id
_entity_poly.type
_entity_poly.pdbx_seq_one_letter_code
_entity_poly.pdbx_strand_id
1 'polypeptide(L)'
;MRTAFLLTSLLALTAATTEIFYYADGDSDDAITKCAIDAIRRLEESTTCVRFTENPTEPSLAFTIIHSDECAWQPSNKTVHLGFDCITDNLCTELIGKAVGVDRPAADVAHFVGEKHNCTGPCNGLRCEFGGKLSTSECKCSCAYGFKGDRCETLDRLESLNDASCGVIEAQDAGSLALSTFPGDQAKGVFCQWLVKSADPWDKIELNFDGLDMDNESLPPNVMCNDILTIHGAGDVTTIPCKGAPIVPKMVSTSNWVLVELRTNPWARGAFSGPSIRYNLISRPAGALAFSDGMTSSAVLQSIIPAFAVLLARFL
;
A
#
# COMPACT_ATOMS: atom_id res chain seq x y z
N MET A 1 67.36 13.18 -0.42
CA MET A 1 66.07 12.66 -0.91
C MET A 1 65.30 12.12 0.27
N ARG A 2 64.28 12.85 0.75
CA ARG A 2 63.40 12.41 1.85
C ARG A 2 62.08 11.96 1.21
N THR A 3 61.80 10.66 1.33
CA THR A 3 60.52 10.04 0.99
C THR A 3 59.51 10.36 2.09
N ALA A 4 58.43 11.05 1.71
CA ALA A 4 57.26 11.25 2.57
C ALA A 4 56.23 10.17 2.22
N PHE A 5 55.95 9.28 3.17
CA PHE A 5 54.81 8.37 3.12
C PHE A 5 53.55 9.15 3.50
N LEU A 6 52.62 9.30 2.54
CA LEU A 6 51.24 9.72 2.83
C LEU A 6 50.50 8.50 3.39
N LEU A 7 50.22 8.52 4.69
CA LEU A 7 49.24 7.66 5.32
C LEU A 7 47.85 8.29 5.08
N THR A 8 47.09 7.76 4.11
CA THR A 8 45.65 8.04 4.01
C THR A 8 44.93 7.20 5.05
N SER A 9 44.54 7.83 6.16
CA SER A 9 43.64 7.24 7.15
C SER A 9 42.26 7.02 6.54
N LEU A 10 41.91 5.76 6.25
CA LEU A 10 40.52 5.33 6.11
C LEU A 10 39.87 5.37 7.49
N LEU A 11 39.12 6.44 7.78
CA LEU A 11 38.11 6.41 8.84
C LEU A 11 36.92 5.64 8.29
N ALA A 12 36.82 4.35 8.61
CA ALA A 12 35.57 3.63 8.47
C ALA A 12 34.57 4.23 9.46
N LEU A 13 33.57 4.97 8.99
CA LEU A 13 32.40 5.29 9.81
C LEU A 13 31.68 3.96 10.08
N THR A 14 31.90 3.39 11.26
CA THR A 14 30.99 2.35 11.77
C THR A 14 29.66 3.05 12.04
N ALA A 15 28.63 2.74 11.24
CA ALA A 15 27.28 3.20 11.53
C ALA A 15 26.93 2.78 12.95
N ALA A 16 26.50 3.73 13.78
CA ALA A 16 26.11 3.44 15.15
C ALA A 16 24.89 2.52 15.12
N THR A 17 25.01 1.33 15.69
CA THR A 17 23.87 0.42 15.83
C THR A 17 22.90 0.97 16.86
N THR A 18 21.63 1.09 16.50
CA THR A 18 20.55 1.42 17.44
C THR A 18 19.94 0.14 17.98
N GLU A 19 19.94 -0.02 19.30
CA GLU A 19 19.24 -1.11 19.96
C GLU A 19 17.80 -0.73 20.30
N ILE A 20 16.87 -1.61 19.97
CA ILE A 20 15.45 -1.54 20.32
C ILE A 20 15.13 -2.76 21.17
N PHE A 21 14.45 -2.55 22.28
CA PHE A 21 14.17 -3.63 23.22
C PHE A 21 12.73 -4.10 23.15
N TYR A 22 12.51 -5.40 23.36
CA TYR A 22 11.18 -5.98 23.43
C TYR A 22 11.07 -7.14 24.44
N TYR A 23 9.84 -7.44 24.85
CA TYR A 23 9.45 -8.65 25.57
C TYR A 23 8.40 -9.40 24.75
N ALA A 24 8.46 -10.73 24.74
CA ALA A 24 7.42 -11.58 24.17
C ALA A 24 6.86 -12.53 25.23
N ASP A 25 5.55 -12.51 25.44
CA ASP A 25 4.86 -13.32 26.47
C ASP A 25 4.55 -14.76 26.02
N GLY A 26 5.24 -15.27 25.00
CA GLY A 26 4.93 -16.56 24.38
C GLY A 26 6.18 -17.30 23.89
N ASP A 27 6.01 -18.61 23.67
CA ASP A 27 7.03 -19.44 23.05
C ASP A 27 7.32 -18.93 21.61
N SER A 28 8.57 -18.96 21.19
CA SER A 28 8.99 -18.63 19.81
C SER A 28 8.36 -19.52 18.74
N ASP A 29 7.93 -20.74 19.12
CA ASP A 29 7.23 -21.68 18.25
C ASP A 29 5.72 -21.42 18.15
N ASP A 30 5.18 -20.53 18.99
CA ASP A 30 3.79 -20.08 18.88
C ASP A 30 3.61 -19.19 17.63
N ALA A 31 2.51 -19.41 16.89
CA ALA A 31 2.27 -18.72 15.62
C ALA A 31 2.16 -17.20 15.76
N ILE A 32 1.65 -16.70 16.88
CA ILE A 32 1.52 -15.27 17.17
C ILE A 32 2.90 -14.68 17.43
N THR A 33 3.67 -15.30 18.34
CA THR A 33 5.03 -14.85 18.65
C THR A 33 5.92 -14.89 17.41
N LYS A 34 5.83 -15.97 16.63
CA LYS A 34 6.57 -16.15 15.38
C LYS A 34 6.29 -15.02 14.38
N CYS A 35 5.03 -14.61 14.22
CA CYS A 35 4.67 -13.52 13.31
C CYS A 35 5.36 -12.19 13.67
N ALA A 36 5.41 -11.87 14.96
CA ALA A 36 6.09 -10.67 15.46
C ALA A 36 7.62 -10.77 15.31
N ILE A 37 8.21 -11.92 15.62
CA ILE A 37 9.67 -12.15 15.48
C ILE A 37 10.08 -12.09 14.01
N ASP A 38 9.29 -12.68 13.10
CA ASP A 38 9.58 -12.61 11.66
C ASP A 38 9.47 -11.16 11.13
N ALA A 39 8.52 -10.37 11.63
CA ALA A 39 8.45 -8.94 11.35
C ALA A 39 9.69 -8.19 11.86
N ILE A 40 10.12 -8.42 13.10
CA ILE A 40 11.35 -7.85 13.67
C ILE A 40 12.56 -8.18 12.80
N ARG A 41 12.75 -9.45 12.43
CA ARG A 41 13.86 -9.90 11.60
C ARG A 41 13.88 -9.20 10.23
N ARG A 42 12.73 -9.05 9.58
CA ARG A 42 12.62 -8.30 8.32
C ARG A 42 13.09 -6.85 8.47
N LEU A 43 12.78 -6.20 9.60
CA LEU A 43 13.22 -4.83 9.87
C LEU A 43 14.74 -4.75 10.11
N GLU A 44 15.32 -5.70 10.85
CA GLU A 44 16.77 -5.77 11.05
C GLU A 44 17.52 -5.95 9.72
N GLU A 45 17.10 -6.93 8.91
CA GLU A 45 17.68 -7.23 7.61
C GLU A 45 17.59 -6.04 6.65
N SER A 46 16.49 -5.27 6.72
CA SER A 46 16.20 -4.16 5.81
C SER A 46 16.77 -2.81 6.24
N THR A 47 17.15 -2.65 7.51
CA THR A 47 17.73 -1.37 8.01
C THR A 47 19.22 -1.46 8.26
N THR A 48 19.77 -2.65 8.50
CA THR A 48 21.20 -2.95 8.72
C THR A 48 21.87 -2.27 9.93
N CYS A 49 21.23 -1.28 10.56
CA CYS A 49 21.74 -0.55 11.72
C CYS A 49 20.81 -0.59 12.94
N VAL A 50 19.59 -1.11 12.81
CA VAL A 50 18.72 -1.39 13.95
C VAL A 50 18.90 -2.85 14.37
N ARG A 51 19.00 -3.07 15.68
CA ARG A 51 19.03 -4.39 16.29
C ARG A 51 17.97 -4.49 17.37
N PHE A 52 17.20 -5.55 17.36
CA PHE A 52 16.20 -5.85 18.36
C PHE A 52 16.79 -6.81 19.39
N THR A 53 16.59 -6.50 20.66
CA THR A 53 17.07 -7.33 21.77
C THR A 53 15.91 -7.68 22.68
N GLU A 54 15.70 -8.98 22.84
CA GLU A 54 14.67 -9.51 23.72
C GLU A 54 15.13 -9.47 25.18
N ASN A 55 14.20 -9.26 26.11
CA ASN A 55 14.42 -9.35 27.55
C ASN A 55 15.53 -8.42 28.06
N PRO A 56 15.44 -7.10 27.82
CA PRO A 56 16.50 -6.16 28.19
C PRO A 56 16.67 -6.03 29.70
N THR A 57 17.81 -5.47 30.07
CA THR A 57 18.10 -5.06 31.45
C THR A 57 17.33 -3.80 31.86
N GLU A 58 16.87 -2.99 30.90
CA GLU A 58 16.10 -1.76 31.11
C GLU A 58 14.64 -1.89 30.62
N PRO A 59 13.72 -2.42 31.45
CA PRO A 59 12.35 -2.74 31.03
C PRO A 59 11.53 -1.53 30.57
N SER A 60 11.86 -0.32 31.03
CA SER A 60 11.10 0.89 30.70
C SER A 60 11.22 1.32 29.23
N LEU A 61 12.24 0.85 28.52
CA LEU A 61 12.48 1.16 27.11
C LEU A 61 11.87 0.13 26.16
N ALA A 62 11.48 -1.04 26.67
CA ALA A 62 10.92 -2.10 25.86
C ALA A 62 9.45 -1.86 25.49
N PHE A 63 9.03 -2.43 24.37
CA PHE A 63 7.63 -2.75 24.13
C PHE A 63 7.36 -4.23 24.41
N THR A 64 6.12 -4.59 24.67
CA THR A 64 5.73 -5.97 24.99
C THR A 64 4.82 -6.52 23.90
N ILE A 65 5.06 -7.74 23.45
CA ILE A 65 4.20 -8.49 22.55
C ILE A 65 3.40 -9.46 23.41
N ILE A 66 2.07 -9.37 23.35
CA ILE A 66 1.18 -10.26 24.10
C ILE A 66 0.15 -10.90 23.18
N HIS A 67 -0.28 -12.09 23.57
CA HIS A 67 -1.38 -12.80 22.95
C HIS A 67 -2.70 -12.24 23.46
N SER A 68 -3.60 -11.86 22.55
CA SER A 68 -4.92 -11.32 22.90
C SER A 68 -5.91 -11.56 21.77
N ASP A 69 -7.19 -11.24 21.98
CA ASP A 69 -8.18 -11.25 20.91
C ASP A 69 -8.16 -9.95 20.05
N GLU A 70 -7.27 -9.02 20.37
CA GLU A 70 -7.10 -7.73 19.70
C GLU A 70 -5.85 -7.70 18.81
N CYS A 71 -5.84 -6.77 17.86
CA CYS A 71 -4.80 -6.64 16.83
C CYS A 71 -4.31 -5.19 16.74
N ALA A 72 -3.70 -4.71 17.83
CA ALA A 72 -3.47 -3.28 18.01
C ALA A 72 -2.14 -2.96 18.68
N TRP A 73 -1.64 -1.77 18.37
CA TRP A 73 -0.60 -1.12 19.17
C TRP A 73 -1.25 -0.25 20.22
N GLN A 74 -0.91 -0.47 21.50
CA GLN A 74 -1.38 0.31 22.63
C GLN A 74 -0.25 1.19 23.18
N PRO A 75 -0.25 2.51 22.92
CA PRO A 75 0.83 3.40 23.34
C PRO A 75 0.95 3.57 24.85
N SER A 76 -0.16 3.45 25.60
CA SER A 76 -0.20 3.76 27.04
C SER A 76 0.66 2.84 27.90
N ASN A 77 0.82 1.58 27.47
CA ASN A 77 1.61 0.54 28.14
C ASN A 77 2.69 -0.06 27.23
N LYS A 78 2.86 0.49 26.01
CA LYS A 78 3.80 0.01 24.99
C LYS A 78 3.57 -1.46 24.62
N THR A 79 2.32 -1.84 24.38
CA THR A 79 1.95 -3.22 24.12
C THR A 79 1.47 -3.43 22.69
N VAL A 80 2.04 -4.42 22.01
CA VAL A 80 1.55 -4.98 20.75
C VAL A 80 0.64 -6.16 21.09
N HIS A 81 -0.63 -5.99 20.80
CA HIS A 81 -1.67 -7.00 20.92
C HIS A 81 -1.80 -7.75 19.61
N LEU A 82 -1.68 -9.08 19.65
CA LEU A 82 -1.86 -9.94 18.49
C LEU A 82 -2.78 -11.11 18.82
N GLY A 83 -3.77 -11.31 17.98
CA GLY A 83 -4.65 -12.48 17.98
C GLY A 83 -4.43 -13.40 16.79
N PHE A 84 -4.97 -14.61 16.89
CA PHE A 84 -4.89 -15.62 15.83
C PHE A 84 -5.50 -15.15 14.50
N ASP A 85 -6.49 -14.27 14.52
CA ASP A 85 -7.15 -13.78 13.31
C ASP A 85 -6.34 -12.72 12.55
N CYS A 86 -5.15 -12.36 13.04
CA CYS A 86 -4.40 -11.22 12.50
C CYS A 86 -2.90 -11.45 12.33
N ILE A 87 -2.47 -12.72 12.38
CA ILE A 87 -1.09 -13.16 12.10
C ILE A 87 -0.75 -13.16 10.60
N THR A 88 -0.88 -12.00 9.95
CA THR A 88 -0.40 -11.79 8.58
C THR A 88 0.95 -11.07 8.59
N ASP A 89 1.80 -11.38 7.62
CA ASP A 89 3.13 -10.75 7.50
C ASP A 89 3.05 -9.21 7.46
N ASN A 90 2.07 -8.68 6.73
CA ASN A 90 1.87 -7.25 6.61
C ASN A 90 1.46 -6.63 7.94
N LEU A 91 0.44 -7.17 8.60
CA LEU A 91 -0.06 -6.57 9.83
C LEU A 91 0.96 -6.66 10.98
N CYS A 92 1.66 -7.79 11.12
CA CYS A 92 2.72 -7.90 12.11
C CYS A 92 3.83 -6.87 11.86
N THR A 93 4.21 -6.66 10.59
CA THR A 93 5.20 -5.63 10.23
C THR A 93 4.71 -4.22 10.54
N GLU A 94 3.44 -3.92 10.28
CA GLU A 94 2.83 -2.61 10.60
C GLU A 94 2.74 -2.36 12.11
N LEU A 95 2.31 -3.35 12.90
CA LEU A 95 2.20 -3.22 14.35
C LEU A 95 3.55 -3.07 15.02
N ILE A 96 4.56 -3.83 14.59
CA ILE A 96 5.93 -3.69 15.07
C ILE A 96 6.50 -2.33 14.63
N GLY A 97 6.23 -1.90 13.40
CA GLY A 97 6.52 -0.55 12.92
C GLY A 97 5.96 0.53 13.86
N LYS A 98 4.67 0.44 14.22
CA LYS A 98 4.02 1.36 15.16
C LYS A 98 4.66 1.33 16.54
N ALA A 99 5.06 0.15 17.04
CA ALA A 99 5.74 0.01 18.33
C ALA A 99 7.08 0.76 18.36
N VAL A 100 7.80 0.81 17.24
CA VAL A 100 9.01 1.61 17.08
C VAL A 100 8.72 3.04 16.57
N GLY A 101 7.45 3.44 16.54
CA GLY A 101 6.97 4.77 16.22
C GLY A 101 7.08 5.13 14.73
N VAL A 102 6.83 4.17 13.86
CA VAL A 102 6.67 4.32 12.41
C VAL A 102 5.27 3.82 12.02
N ASP A 103 4.39 4.74 11.66
CA ASP A 103 3.02 4.41 11.26
C ASP A 103 2.88 4.47 9.73
N ARG A 104 3.28 3.38 9.06
CA ARG A 104 3.29 3.24 7.58
C ARG A 104 2.79 1.86 7.14
N PRO A 105 2.27 1.70 5.90
CA PRO A 105 1.93 0.39 5.36
C PRO A 105 3.13 -0.55 5.38
N ALA A 106 2.89 -1.86 5.50
CA ALA A 106 3.94 -2.86 5.67
C ALA A 106 5.14 -2.71 4.72
N ALA A 107 4.86 -2.43 3.44
CA ALA A 107 5.89 -2.28 2.40
C ALA A 107 6.86 -1.11 2.65
N ASP A 108 6.45 -0.12 3.43
CA ASP A 108 7.22 1.10 3.72
C ASP A 108 7.85 1.10 5.12
N VAL A 109 7.37 0.26 6.05
CA VAL A 109 7.80 0.30 7.46
C VAL A 109 9.33 0.25 7.59
N ALA A 110 9.98 -0.72 6.95
CA ALA A 110 11.42 -0.91 7.05
C ALA A 110 12.21 0.36 6.66
N HIS A 111 11.81 1.01 5.58
CA HIS A 111 12.45 2.24 5.10
C HIS A 111 12.35 3.35 6.15
N PHE A 112 11.15 3.62 6.65
CA PHE A 112 10.92 4.70 7.61
C PHE A 112 11.50 4.39 9.00
N VAL A 113 11.61 3.12 9.38
CA VAL A 113 12.37 2.72 10.57
C VAL A 113 13.86 3.04 10.37
N GLY A 114 14.41 2.72 9.20
CA GLY A 114 15.78 3.07 8.85
C GLY A 114 16.02 4.58 8.89
N GLU A 115 15.17 5.38 8.25
CA GLU A 115 15.25 6.85 8.23
C GLU A 115 15.20 7.44 9.64
N LYS A 116 14.24 6.98 10.47
CA LYS A 116 14.08 7.42 11.86
C LYS A 116 15.35 7.23 12.69
N HIS A 117 16.10 6.17 12.41
CA HIS A 117 17.33 5.82 13.12
C HIS A 117 18.60 6.21 12.35
N ASN A 118 18.48 7.02 11.29
CA ASN A 118 19.60 7.41 10.41
C ASN A 118 20.40 6.22 9.88
N CYS A 119 19.75 5.09 9.65
CA CYS A 119 20.35 3.95 9.00
C CYS A 119 20.46 4.21 7.50
N THR A 120 21.66 4.08 6.97
CA THR A 120 21.86 3.80 5.54
C THR A 120 21.56 2.32 5.35
N GLY A 121 20.29 1.98 5.11
CA GLY A 121 19.88 0.60 4.82
C GLY A 121 20.61 0.00 3.61
N PRO A 122 20.24 -1.22 3.18
CA PRO A 122 20.78 -1.81 1.96
C PRO A 122 20.71 -0.79 0.82
N CYS A 123 21.81 -0.66 0.08
CA CYS A 123 21.86 0.25 -1.07
C CYS A 123 21.60 1.73 -0.73
N ASN A 124 22.08 2.19 0.44
CA ASN A 124 21.97 3.58 0.89
C ASN A 124 20.52 4.11 0.94
N GLY A 125 19.56 3.24 1.26
CA GLY A 125 18.15 3.63 1.37
C GLY A 125 17.43 3.81 0.02
N LEU A 126 17.99 3.28 -1.08
CA LEU A 126 17.32 3.27 -2.38
C LEU A 126 15.96 2.56 -2.28
N ARG A 127 14.90 3.24 -2.73
CA ARG A 127 13.53 2.69 -2.79
C ARG A 127 13.00 2.70 -4.21
N CYS A 128 12.36 1.61 -4.59
CA CYS A 128 11.64 1.49 -5.85
C CYS A 128 10.17 1.89 -5.64
N GLU A 129 9.68 2.75 -6.52
CA GLU A 129 8.31 3.24 -6.59
C GLU A 129 7.47 2.34 -7.50
N PHE A 130 6.15 2.52 -7.40
CA PHE A 130 5.16 1.99 -8.35
C PHE A 130 5.31 0.49 -8.69
N GLY A 131 5.55 -0.32 -7.66
CA GLY A 131 5.68 -1.79 -7.78
C GLY A 131 7.05 -2.26 -8.26
N GLY A 132 8.04 -1.38 -8.34
CA GLY A 132 9.42 -1.76 -8.62
C GLY A 132 10.03 -2.64 -7.52
N LYS A 133 10.99 -3.49 -7.91
CA LYS A 133 11.68 -4.43 -7.01
C LYS A 133 13.14 -4.06 -6.85
N LEU A 134 13.61 -3.93 -5.62
CA LEU A 134 15.01 -3.63 -5.32
C LEU A 134 15.85 -4.91 -5.41
N SER A 135 16.87 -4.89 -6.28
CA SER A 135 17.95 -5.87 -6.24
C SER A 135 18.98 -5.41 -5.22
N THR A 136 19.10 -6.11 -4.09
CA THR A 136 20.06 -5.77 -3.03
C THR A 136 21.51 -6.08 -3.41
N SER A 137 21.76 -6.99 -4.35
CA SER A 137 23.10 -7.31 -4.84
C SER A 137 23.64 -6.27 -5.81
N GLU A 138 22.76 -5.67 -6.63
CA GLU A 138 23.14 -4.68 -7.64
C GLU A 138 22.81 -3.24 -7.23
N CYS A 139 22.07 -3.08 -6.14
CA CYS A 139 21.55 -1.79 -5.68
C CYS A 139 20.83 -1.01 -6.78
N LYS A 140 19.91 -1.70 -7.45
CA LYS A 140 19.15 -1.18 -8.58
C LYS A 140 17.69 -1.61 -8.53
N CYS A 141 16.80 -0.72 -8.93
CA CYS A 141 15.40 -1.02 -9.10
C CYS A 141 15.12 -1.69 -10.45
N SER A 142 14.38 -2.80 -10.39
CA SER A 142 13.71 -3.39 -11.55
C SER A 142 12.29 -2.88 -11.62
N CYS A 143 11.99 -2.09 -12.65
CA CYS A 143 10.71 -1.39 -12.76
C CYS A 143 9.58 -2.26 -13.31
N ALA A 144 8.39 -2.05 -12.75
CA ALA A 144 7.17 -2.63 -13.28
C ALA A 144 6.82 -1.99 -14.64
N TYR A 145 5.92 -2.64 -15.39
CA TYR A 145 5.43 -2.11 -16.66
C TYR A 145 4.93 -0.67 -16.52
N GLY A 146 5.27 0.17 -17.50
CA GLY A 146 4.84 1.56 -17.55
C GLY A 146 5.75 2.54 -16.82
N PHE A 147 6.78 2.08 -16.11
CA PHE A 147 7.65 2.92 -15.29
C PHE A 147 9.15 2.80 -15.66
N LYS A 148 9.89 3.88 -15.42
CA LYS A 148 11.35 4.01 -15.59
C LYS A 148 11.95 4.94 -14.54
N GLY A 149 13.27 5.05 -14.56
CA GLY A 149 14.06 5.84 -13.61
C GLY A 149 14.80 4.94 -12.64
N ASP A 150 15.73 5.52 -11.88
CA ASP A 150 16.54 4.77 -10.92
C ASP A 150 15.70 4.19 -9.78
N ARG A 151 14.55 4.81 -9.52
CA ARG A 151 13.55 4.41 -8.52
C ARG A 151 12.23 4.00 -9.17
N CYS A 152 12.14 3.86 -10.49
CA CYS A 152 10.86 3.60 -11.17
C CYS A 152 9.81 4.71 -10.97
N GLU A 153 10.27 5.93 -10.70
CA GLU A 153 9.46 7.08 -10.29
C GLU A 153 8.79 7.82 -11.45
N THR A 154 9.13 7.49 -12.70
CA THR A 154 8.69 8.20 -13.90
C THR A 154 7.91 7.27 -14.82
N LEU A 155 6.87 7.77 -15.49
CA LEU A 155 6.21 7.04 -16.57
C LEU A 155 7.16 6.85 -17.76
N ASP A 156 7.32 5.62 -18.21
CA ASP A 156 8.24 5.29 -19.30
C ASP A 156 7.86 5.97 -20.62
N ARG A 157 6.55 6.03 -20.89
CA ARG A 157 5.95 6.48 -22.16
C ARG A 157 5.28 7.84 -22.07
N LEU A 158 5.70 8.69 -21.14
CA LEU A 158 5.13 10.04 -20.95
C LEU A 158 5.14 10.87 -22.26
N GLU A 159 6.19 10.74 -23.07
CA GLU A 159 6.34 11.45 -24.35
C GLU A 159 5.44 10.91 -25.48
N SER A 160 4.92 9.68 -25.32
CA SER A 160 4.05 9.04 -26.30
C SER A 160 2.57 9.36 -26.07
N LEU A 161 2.23 10.03 -24.96
CA LEU A 161 0.86 10.41 -24.65
C LEU A 161 0.39 11.46 -25.66
N ASN A 162 -0.79 11.24 -26.24
CA ASN A 162 -1.31 12.08 -27.32
C ASN A 162 -2.69 12.70 -27.04
N ASP A 163 -3.11 12.69 -25.77
CA ASP A 163 -4.29 13.41 -25.28
C ASP A 163 -3.90 14.25 -24.04
N ALA A 164 -4.46 15.46 -23.94
CA ALA A 164 -4.08 16.45 -22.92
C ALA A 164 -4.54 16.09 -21.50
N SER A 165 -5.48 15.15 -21.36
CA SER A 165 -5.96 14.66 -20.06
C SER A 165 -5.02 13.63 -19.42
N CYS A 166 -4.07 13.09 -20.18
CA CYS A 166 -3.19 12.02 -19.76
C CYS A 166 -1.99 12.55 -18.94
N GLY A 167 -1.45 11.70 -18.07
CA GLY A 167 -0.24 11.97 -17.31
C GLY A 167 -0.39 11.59 -15.84
N VAL A 168 0.31 12.33 -14.99
CA VAL A 168 0.32 12.12 -13.54
C VAL A 168 -0.76 12.97 -12.88
N ILE A 169 -1.57 12.35 -12.03
CA ILE A 169 -2.63 12.99 -11.24
C ILE A 169 -2.26 12.83 -9.77
N GLU A 170 -1.90 13.95 -9.15
CA GLU A 170 -1.69 14.07 -7.70
C GLU A 170 -3.06 14.16 -7.01
N ALA A 171 -3.60 13.03 -6.60
CA ALA A 171 -4.91 12.94 -5.97
C ALA A 171 -4.87 13.49 -4.55
N GLN A 172 -5.70 14.50 -4.28
CA GLN A 172 -5.93 15.06 -2.94
C GLN A 172 -7.32 14.68 -2.41
N ASP A 173 -8.27 14.47 -3.32
CA ASP A 173 -9.66 14.11 -3.07
C ASP A 173 -10.16 13.22 -4.22
N ALA A 174 -11.46 12.93 -4.25
CA ALA A 174 -12.11 12.27 -5.38
C ALA A 174 -12.02 13.09 -6.69
N GLY A 175 -12.00 12.39 -7.82
CA GLY A 175 -11.96 13.02 -9.14
C GLY A 175 -12.42 12.08 -10.25
N SER A 176 -12.09 12.43 -11.50
CA SER A 176 -12.49 11.67 -12.68
C SER A 176 -11.39 11.60 -13.73
N LEU A 177 -11.34 10.48 -14.44
CA LEU A 177 -10.48 10.21 -15.58
C LEU A 177 -11.38 10.04 -16.81
N ALA A 178 -11.09 10.84 -17.84
CA ALA A 178 -11.70 10.74 -19.15
C ALA A 178 -10.78 11.43 -20.15
N LEU A 179 -10.92 11.10 -21.44
CA LEU A 179 -10.19 11.78 -22.50
C LEU A 179 -10.59 13.26 -22.60
N SER A 180 -9.69 14.09 -23.12
CA SER A 180 -9.93 15.54 -23.26
C SER A 180 -11.13 15.89 -24.14
N THR A 181 -11.56 14.96 -25.01
CA THR A 181 -12.72 15.12 -25.89
C THR A 181 -14.04 14.66 -25.26
N PHE A 182 -14.01 13.94 -24.13
CA PHE A 182 -15.20 13.40 -23.48
C PHE A 182 -16.16 14.53 -23.04
N PRO A 183 -17.50 14.39 -23.20
CA PRO A 183 -18.25 13.22 -23.66
C PRO A 183 -18.40 13.10 -25.19
N GLY A 184 -17.68 13.92 -25.97
CA GLY A 184 -17.64 13.83 -27.42
C GLY A 184 -16.72 12.71 -27.92
N ASP A 185 -16.67 12.56 -29.24
CA ASP A 185 -15.95 11.49 -29.91
C ASP A 185 -14.45 11.52 -29.60
N GLN A 186 -13.90 10.36 -29.22
CA GLN A 186 -12.48 10.16 -28.99
C GLN A 186 -11.70 10.25 -30.30
N ALA A 187 -10.49 10.81 -30.21
CA ALA A 187 -9.53 10.71 -31.30
C ALA A 187 -9.14 9.24 -31.55
N LYS A 188 -8.84 8.91 -32.81
CA LYS A 188 -8.39 7.56 -33.19
C LYS A 188 -6.91 7.39 -32.87
N GLY A 189 -6.52 6.21 -32.39
CA GLY A 189 -5.11 5.90 -32.12
C GLY A 189 -4.56 6.65 -30.89
N VAL A 190 -5.42 6.91 -29.90
CA VAL A 190 -5.03 7.52 -28.64
C VAL A 190 -4.23 6.52 -27.82
N PHE A 191 -3.10 6.98 -27.29
CA PHE A 191 -2.33 6.33 -26.25
C PHE A 191 -2.36 7.23 -25.02
N CYS A 192 -3.02 6.77 -23.97
CA CYS A 192 -3.21 7.54 -22.75
C CYS A 192 -2.85 6.71 -21.53
N GLN A 193 -2.19 7.35 -20.56
CA GLN A 193 -1.91 6.79 -19.25
C GLN A 193 -2.30 7.82 -18.20
N TRP A 194 -3.11 7.42 -17.23
CA TRP A 194 -3.40 8.18 -16.02
C TRP A 194 -2.75 7.48 -14.84
N LEU A 195 -1.67 8.06 -14.32
CA LEU A 195 -1.08 7.64 -13.05
C LEU A 195 -1.73 8.46 -11.94
N VAL A 196 -2.71 7.88 -11.25
CA VAL A 196 -3.31 8.50 -10.07
C VAL A 196 -2.50 8.08 -8.86
N LYS A 197 -2.06 9.03 -8.04
CA LYS A 197 -1.31 8.74 -6.81
C LYS A 197 -1.66 9.73 -5.70
N SER A 198 -1.65 9.26 -4.45
CA SER A 198 -1.79 10.08 -3.24
C SER A 198 -0.45 10.28 -2.56
N ALA A 199 -0.28 11.43 -1.91
CA ALA A 199 0.87 11.70 -1.05
C ALA A 199 0.83 10.91 0.26
N ASP A 200 -0.34 10.49 0.73
CA ASP A 200 -0.46 9.63 1.91
C ASP A 200 -0.23 8.16 1.50
N PRO A 201 0.81 7.48 2.01
CA PRO A 201 1.05 6.08 1.69
C PRO A 201 -0.04 5.14 2.19
N TRP A 202 -0.88 5.56 3.15
CA TRP A 202 -2.02 4.76 3.64
C TRP A 202 -3.24 4.82 2.74
N ASP A 203 -3.34 5.81 1.87
CA ASP A 203 -4.47 5.92 0.98
C ASP A 203 -4.51 4.74 0.02
N LYS A 204 -5.73 4.28 -0.28
CA LYS A 204 -6.02 3.45 -1.43
C LYS A 204 -6.87 4.24 -2.41
N ILE A 205 -6.78 3.90 -3.68
CA ILE A 205 -7.51 4.53 -4.78
C ILE A 205 -8.57 3.54 -5.24
N GLU A 206 -9.84 3.91 -5.04
CA GLU A 206 -10.98 3.19 -5.57
C GLU A 206 -11.32 3.73 -6.96
N LEU A 207 -11.43 2.86 -7.96
CA LEU A 207 -11.90 3.18 -9.30
C LEU A 207 -13.33 2.68 -9.51
N ASN A 208 -14.17 3.54 -10.08
CA ASN A 208 -15.53 3.24 -10.50
C ASN A 208 -15.73 3.64 -11.97
N PHE A 209 -16.33 2.76 -12.76
CA PHE A 209 -16.48 2.93 -14.20
C PHE A 209 -17.91 3.36 -14.52
N ASP A 210 -18.09 4.66 -14.76
CA ASP A 210 -19.40 5.23 -15.05
C ASP A 210 -19.81 5.04 -16.51
N GLY A 211 -18.84 4.96 -17.42
CA GLY A 211 -19.06 4.76 -18.84
C GLY A 211 -17.87 4.08 -19.51
N LEU A 212 -18.15 3.15 -20.43
CA LEU A 212 -17.17 2.38 -21.19
C LEU A 212 -17.57 2.33 -22.66
N ASP A 213 -17.64 3.50 -23.27
CA ASP A 213 -17.97 3.62 -24.70
C ASP A 213 -16.68 3.53 -25.51
N MET A 214 -16.20 2.31 -25.69
CA MET A 214 -14.94 1.97 -26.37
C MET A 214 -15.22 1.09 -27.60
N ASP A 215 -14.31 1.10 -28.57
CA ASP A 215 -14.49 0.40 -29.85
C ASP A 215 -14.72 -1.11 -29.64
N ASN A 216 -15.96 -1.51 -29.89
CA ASN A 216 -16.47 -2.87 -29.78
C ASN A 216 -17.08 -3.38 -31.09
N GLU A 217 -16.76 -2.75 -32.22
CA GLU A 217 -17.29 -3.10 -33.53
C GLU A 217 -16.41 -4.12 -34.26
N SER A 218 -17.01 -4.91 -35.16
CA SER A 218 -16.29 -5.81 -36.06
C SER A 218 -15.31 -6.79 -35.36
N LEU A 219 -15.66 -7.21 -34.14
CA LEU A 219 -14.79 -8.05 -33.30
C LEU A 219 -14.71 -9.50 -33.83
N PRO A 220 -13.51 -10.11 -33.86
CA PRO A 220 -13.37 -11.56 -34.01
C PRO A 220 -14.06 -12.32 -32.86
N PRO A 221 -14.36 -13.62 -33.03
CA PRO A 221 -14.88 -14.44 -31.94
C PRO A 221 -13.98 -14.37 -30.69
N ASN A 222 -14.59 -14.26 -29.51
CA ASN A 222 -13.93 -14.17 -28.18
C ASN A 222 -13.09 -12.90 -27.93
N VAL A 223 -13.15 -11.90 -28.80
CA VAL A 223 -12.57 -10.58 -28.53
C VAL A 223 -13.65 -9.69 -27.94
N MET A 224 -13.34 -9.00 -26.84
CA MET A 224 -14.29 -8.12 -26.14
C MET A 224 -14.20 -6.65 -26.57
N CYS A 225 -13.07 -6.26 -27.18
CA CYS A 225 -12.75 -4.89 -27.59
C CYS A 225 -11.69 -4.84 -28.69
N ASN A 226 -11.74 -3.81 -29.53
CA ASN A 226 -10.58 -3.36 -30.30
C ASN A 226 -9.72 -2.37 -29.50
N ASP A 227 -10.35 -1.54 -28.67
CA ASP A 227 -9.67 -0.69 -27.70
C ASP A 227 -9.14 -1.53 -26.52
N ILE A 228 -8.10 -1.07 -25.83
CA ILE A 228 -7.53 -1.77 -24.68
C ILE A 228 -7.46 -0.79 -23.51
N LEU A 229 -8.17 -1.12 -22.43
CA LEU A 229 -8.11 -0.40 -21.16
C LEU A 229 -7.58 -1.34 -20.09
N THR A 230 -6.42 -1.05 -19.52
CA THR A 230 -5.76 -1.88 -18.50
C THR A 230 -5.51 -1.12 -17.20
N ILE A 231 -5.67 -1.83 -16.08
CA ILE A 231 -5.43 -1.30 -14.73
C ILE A 231 -4.23 -2.04 -14.12
N HIS A 232 -3.26 -1.27 -13.64
CA HIS A 232 -2.07 -1.75 -12.91
C HIS A 232 -2.05 -1.16 -11.49
N GLY A 233 -1.56 -1.91 -10.51
CA GLY A 233 -1.49 -1.45 -9.11
C GLY A 233 -2.73 -1.77 -8.26
N ALA A 234 -3.68 -2.56 -8.79
CA ALA A 234 -4.87 -3.04 -8.10
C ALA A 234 -4.89 -4.58 -7.94
N GLY A 235 -3.70 -5.16 -7.73
CA GLY A 235 -3.47 -6.60 -7.78
C GLY A 235 -2.89 -7.02 -9.13
N ASP A 236 -3.41 -8.11 -9.70
CA ASP A 236 -3.04 -8.54 -11.05
C ASP A 236 -3.53 -7.54 -12.11
N VAL A 237 -2.79 -7.47 -13.22
CA VAL A 237 -3.16 -6.60 -14.35
C VAL A 237 -4.51 -7.02 -14.88
N THR A 238 -5.46 -6.08 -14.87
CA THR A 238 -6.85 -6.34 -15.25
C THR A 238 -7.20 -5.56 -16.52
N THR A 239 -7.69 -6.26 -17.54
CA THR A 239 -8.19 -5.65 -18.78
C THR A 239 -9.70 -5.45 -18.69
N ILE A 240 -10.15 -4.23 -18.97
CA ILE A 240 -11.55 -3.84 -18.86
C ILE A 240 -12.27 -4.06 -20.19
N PRO A 241 -13.42 -4.77 -20.21
CA PRO A 241 -14.18 -5.01 -21.43
C PRO A 241 -14.99 -3.78 -21.87
N CYS A 242 -15.27 -3.67 -23.16
CA CYS A 242 -15.98 -2.54 -23.79
C CYS A 242 -17.50 -2.70 -23.70
N LYS A 243 -17.98 -3.94 -23.53
CA LYS A 243 -19.40 -4.25 -23.41
C LYS A 243 -19.58 -5.59 -22.71
N GLY A 244 -20.59 -5.70 -21.83
CA GLY A 244 -21.12 -7.00 -21.41
C GLY A 244 -20.63 -7.58 -20.08
N ALA A 245 -19.77 -6.91 -19.32
CA ALA A 245 -19.67 -7.22 -17.89
C ALA A 245 -20.83 -6.48 -17.18
N PRO A 246 -21.71 -7.16 -16.43
CA PRO A 246 -22.73 -6.47 -15.67
C PRO A 246 -22.02 -5.74 -14.52
N ILE A 247 -21.67 -4.48 -14.76
CA ILE A 247 -20.91 -3.61 -13.86
C ILE A 247 -19.46 -4.10 -13.73
N VAL A 248 -18.50 -3.31 -14.22
CA VAL A 248 -17.10 -3.55 -13.87
C VAL A 248 -16.98 -3.43 -12.35
N PRO A 249 -16.52 -4.47 -11.64
CA PRO A 249 -16.38 -4.40 -10.20
C PRO A 249 -15.54 -3.19 -9.82
N LYS A 250 -15.91 -2.55 -8.71
CA LYS A 250 -15.05 -1.55 -8.08
C LYS A 250 -13.66 -2.14 -7.91
N MET A 251 -12.65 -1.40 -8.34
CA MET A 251 -11.26 -1.79 -8.18
C MET A 251 -10.62 -0.92 -7.14
N VAL A 252 -9.90 -1.55 -6.21
CA VAL A 252 -9.18 -0.84 -5.15
C VAL A 252 -7.70 -1.13 -5.34
N SER A 253 -6.89 -0.07 -5.38
CA SER A 253 -5.44 -0.22 -5.47
C SER A 253 -4.88 -0.94 -4.24
N THR A 254 -3.75 -1.62 -4.42
CA THR A 254 -3.02 -2.29 -3.32
C THR A 254 -2.11 -1.32 -2.56
N SER A 255 -1.94 -0.10 -3.07
CA SER A 255 -1.08 0.95 -2.55
C SER A 255 -1.66 2.32 -2.89
N ASN A 256 -0.96 3.41 -2.56
CA ASN A 256 -1.38 4.79 -2.77
C ASN A 256 -1.29 5.26 -4.23
N TRP A 257 -1.27 4.34 -5.20
CA TRP A 257 -1.19 4.64 -6.62
C TRP A 257 -1.93 3.60 -7.46
N VAL A 258 -2.37 4.00 -8.65
CA VAL A 258 -2.92 3.13 -9.69
C VAL A 258 -2.58 3.72 -11.06
N LEU A 259 -2.25 2.86 -12.01
CA LEU A 259 -2.01 3.25 -13.41
C LEU A 259 -3.14 2.71 -14.29
N VAL A 260 -3.84 3.62 -14.95
CA VAL A 260 -4.87 3.32 -15.94
C VAL A 260 -4.30 3.61 -17.32
N GLU A 261 -4.20 2.60 -18.19
CA GLU A 261 -3.70 2.74 -19.56
C GLU A 261 -4.83 2.49 -20.56
N LEU A 262 -5.03 3.43 -21.48
CA LEU A 262 -5.96 3.31 -22.61
C LEU A 262 -5.18 3.33 -23.93
N ARG A 263 -5.51 2.40 -24.82
CA ARG A 263 -5.02 2.34 -26.18
C ARG A 263 -6.21 2.21 -27.12
N THR A 264 -6.50 3.22 -27.92
CA THR A 264 -7.62 3.19 -28.86
C THR A 264 -7.21 2.70 -30.24
N ASN A 265 -8.13 2.02 -30.91
CA ASN A 265 -7.95 1.49 -32.25
C ASN A 265 -7.90 2.64 -33.28
N PRO A 266 -6.79 2.82 -34.03
CA PRO A 266 -6.71 3.86 -35.05
C PRO A 266 -7.65 3.66 -36.24
N TRP A 267 -8.22 2.46 -36.40
CA TRP A 267 -9.10 2.09 -37.51
C TRP A 267 -10.59 1.99 -37.13
N ALA A 268 -10.97 2.43 -35.92
CA ALA A 268 -12.37 2.48 -35.49
C ALA A 268 -13.23 3.20 -36.54
N ARG A 269 -14.38 2.61 -36.89
CA ARG A 269 -15.34 3.20 -37.85
C ARG A 269 -16.40 4.03 -37.13
N GLY A 270 -16.87 3.53 -35.98
CA GLY A 270 -17.78 4.24 -35.09
C GLY A 270 -17.17 5.46 -34.38
N ALA A 271 -18.06 6.24 -33.81
CA ALA A 271 -17.76 7.31 -32.87
C ALA A 271 -17.95 6.78 -31.46
N PHE A 272 -16.91 6.87 -30.64
CA PHE A 272 -16.86 6.34 -29.28
C PHE A 272 -16.36 7.46 -28.37
N SER A 273 -17.01 7.69 -27.24
CA SER A 273 -16.62 8.76 -26.30
C SER A 273 -15.43 8.37 -25.40
N GLY A 274 -15.08 7.09 -25.33
CA GLY A 274 -14.03 6.55 -24.49
C GLY A 274 -14.53 6.21 -23.07
N PRO A 275 -13.60 5.87 -22.17
CA PRO A 275 -13.95 5.57 -20.78
C PRO A 275 -14.23 6.83 -19.97
N SER A 276 -15.18 6.73 -19.05
CA SER A 276 -15.44 7.70 -17.98
C SER A 276 -15.32 6.98 -16.64
N ILE A 277 -14.29 7.34 -15.88
CA ILE A 277 -13.91 6.66 -14.64
C ILE A 277 -13.92 7.70 -13.52
N ARG A 278 -14.58 7.42 -12.41
CA ARG A 278 -14.41 8.17 -11.16
C ARG A 278 -13.39 7.47 -10.28
N TYR A 279 -12.57 8.25 -9.60
CA TYR A 279 -11.71 7.74 -8.54
C TYR A 279 -12.04 8.39 -7.21
N ASN A 280 -11.92 7.63 -6.12
CA ASN A 280 -12.04 8.10 -4.74
C ASN A 280 -10.79 7.70 -3.95
N LEU A 281 -10.37 8.55 -3.01
CA LEU A 281 -9.39 8.17 -2.01
C LEU A 281 -10.11 7.47 -0.84
N ILE A 282 -9.66 6.27 -0.53
CA ILE A 282 -10.00 5.55 0.70
C ILE A 282 -8.89 5.85 1.69
N SER A 283 -9.09 6.89 2.49
CA SER A 283 -8.18 7.26 3.56
C SER A 283 -8.51 6.52 4.85
N ARG A 284 -7.46 6.22 5.63
CA ARG A 284 -7.63 5.67 6.97
C ARG A 284 -8.21 6.76 7.89
N PRO A 285 -9.26 6.48 8.69
CA PRO A 285 -9.73 7.46 9.66
C PRO A 285 -8.59 7.83 10.61
N ALA A 286 -8.40 9.13 10.87
CA ALA A 286 -7.40 9.60 11.82
C ALA A 286 -7.63 8.92 13.19
N GLY A 287 -6.64 8.13 13.64
CA GLY A 287 -6.72 7.38 14.89
C GLY A 287 -7.34 5.98 14.81
N ALA A 288 -7.66 5.46 13.61
CA ALA A 288 -8.07 4.06 13.46
C ALA A 288 -6.88 3.14 13.72
N LEU A 289 -6.79 2.64 14.96
CA LEU A 289 -6.03 1.45 15.34
C LEU A 289 -6.34 0.33 14.35
N ALA A 290 -5.37 -0.53 14.03
CA ALA A 290 -5.58 -1.60 13.07
C ALA A 290 -6.77 -2.47 13.53
N PHE A 291 -7.87 -2.40 12.79
CA PHE A 291 -8.91 -3.42 12.83
C PHE A 291 -8.79 -4.16 11.51
N SER A 292 -8.75 -5.49 11.58
CA SER A 292 -8.51 -6.33 10.42
C SER A 292 -9.57 -6.07 9.34
N ASP A 293 -9.13 -5.98 8.08
CA ASP A 293 -10.01 -6.19 6.94
C ASP A 293 -10.43 -7.67 6.98
N GLY A 294 -11.50 -7.98 7.71
CA GLY A 294 -11.90 -9.38 7.88
C GLY A 294 -12.96 -9.69 8.93
N MET A 295 -13.89 -8.81 9.29
CA MET A 295 -15.08 -9.24 10.04
C MET A 295 -16.34 -8.47 9.62
N THR A 296 -17.10 -9.07 8.70
CA THR A 296 -18.57 -8.98 8.79
C THR A 296 -18.99 -9.76 10.03
N SER A 297 -19.07 -9.10 11.19
CA SER A 297 -19.78 -9.63 12.35
C SER A 297 -21.13 -8.93 12.44
N SER A 298 -22.16 -9.65 12.01
CA SER A 298 -23.54 -9.37 12.35
C SER A 298 -23.69 -9.52 13.86
N ALA A 299 -23.57 -8.43 14.60
CA ALA A 299 -23.96 -8.37 15.99
C ALA A 299 -24.62 -7.03 16.29
N VAL A 300 -25.79 -6.83 15.68
CA VAL A 300 -26.73 -5.78 16.09
C VAL A 300 -28.03 -6.46 16.50
N LEU A 301 -28.41 -6.21 17.75
CA LEU A 301 -29.68 -6.51 18.45
C LEU A 301 -29.79 -7.84 19.20
N GLN A 302 -29.16 -7.92 20.38
CA GLN A 302 -29.84 -8.44 21.58
C GLN A 302 -29.37 -7.70 22.84
N SER A 303 -30.03 -6.59 23.19
CA SER A 303 -30.17 -6.14 24.59
C SER A 303 -31.09 -4.92 24.71
N ILE A 304 -32.40 -5.15 24.65
CA ILE A 304 -33.35 -4.28 25.36
C ILE A 304 -34.26 -5.22 26.17
N ILE A 305 -33.82 -5.56 27.38
CA ILE A 305 -34.73 -6.01 28.43
C ILE A 305 -35.00 -4.76 29.27
N PRO A 306 -36.20 -4.17 29.23
CA PRO A 306 -36.55 -3.18 30.23
C PRO A 306 -36.89 -3.91 31.53
N ALA A 307 -36.13 -3.61 32.57
CA ALA A 307 -36.49 -3.93 33.93
C ALA A 307 -37.79 -3.19 34.30
N PHE A 308 -38.93 -3.88 34.28
CA PHE A 308 -40.11 -3.44 35.00
C PHE A 308 -40.15 -4.13 36.35
N ALA A 309 -39.90 -3.33 37.38
CA ALA A 309 -40.01 -3.68 38.77
C ALA A 309 -41.42 -4.18 39.10
N VAL A 310 -41.48 -5.35 39.74
CA VAL A 310 -42.63 -5.83 40.48
C VAL A 310 -42.81 -4.92 41.70
N LEU A 311 -43.94 -4.22 41.76
CA LEU A 311 -44.42 -3.57 42.98
C LEU A 311 -45.81 -4.10 43.28
N LEU A 312 -45.86 -5.02 44.24
CA LEU A 312 -47.07 -5.66 44.75
C LEU A 312 -47.53 -4.92 46.02
N ALA A 313 -48.79 -4.50 45.97
CA ALA A 313 -49.74 -4.30 47.08
C ALA A 313 -49.50 -3.18 48.11
N ARG A 314 -50.48 -2.25 48.21
CA ARG A 314 -51.54 -2.22 49.25
C ARG A 314 -52.18 -0.83 49.29
N PHE A 315 -53.51 -0.75 49.14
CA PHE A 315 -54.47 -0.13 50.09
C PHE A 315 -55.80 0.18 49.38
N LEU A 316 -56.87 -0.33 50.00
CA LEU A 316 -58.32 -0.25 49.71
C LEU A 316 -58.86 -1.21 48.64
#